data_AF-C0P5Y4-F1
#
_entry.id   AF-C0P5Y4-F1
#
_cell.length_a   1.000
_cell.length_b   1.000
_cell.length_c   1.000
_cell.angle_alpha   90.00
_cell.angle_beta   90.00
_cell.angle_gamma   90.00
#
_symmetry.space_group_name_H-M   'P 1'
#
loop_
_entity.id
_entity.type
_entity.pdbx_description
1 polymer ?
#
loop_
_entity_poly.entity_id
_entity_poly.type
_entity_poly.pdbx_seq_one_letter_code
_entity_poly.pdbx_strand_id
1 'polypeptide(L)'
;MDSPVPATLARAPARPQARAGEEACADTRQDAPAEAEPPPRRPAAFYSSVFAQIEEIGWKQLVSATGDGVSCLTFRVVDEPGRMHLLEITLPMGYPESPPSISADVPYLPKIHWSKNSRLKDVICQFQAHLKILQEFWNTMDEIDKVLWIVDPTKPSYAMSHRRIALGDDCYILLQVDARKPNSLPE
;
A
#
# COMPACT_ATOMS: atom_id res chain seq x y z
N MET A 1 50.55 22.39 30.79
CA MET A 1 50.73 23.02 32.12
C MET A 1 50.01 22.10 33.06
N ASP A 2 50.79 21.32 33.79
CA ASP A 2 50.34 20.06 34.39
C ASP A 2 50.43 20.18 35.91
N SER A 3 49.36 19.78 36.61
CA SER A 3 49.30 19.36 38.03
C SER A 3 47.83 19.27 38.48
N PRO A 4 47.49 18.53 39.56
CA PRO A 4 48.39 17.87 40.53
C PRO A 4 48.16 16.36 40.78
N VAL A 5 49.14 15.75 41.46
CA VAL A 5 49.13 14.46 42.21
C VAL A 5 49.01 14.78 43.74
N PRO A 6 49.02 13.85 44.74
CA PRO A 6 49.09 12.37 44.77
C PRO A 6 47.81 11.77 45.48
N ALA A 7 47.70 10.75 46.38
CA ALA A 7 48.65 9.86 47.08
C ALA A 7 48.05 8.52 47.61
N THR A 8 48.72 7.41 47.27
CA THR A 8 49.26 6.33 48.14
C THR A 8 48.62 5.97 49.51
N LEU A 9 48.14 4.71 49.65
CA LEU A 9 48.43 3.74 50.75
C LEU A 9 47.81 2.35 50.40
N ALA A 10 48.52 1.33 49.92
CA ALA A 10 49.45 0.39 50.58
C ALA A 10 48.81 -0.70 51.50
N ARG A 11 48.88 -1.99 51.10
CA ARG A 11 49.68 -3.08 51.76
C ARG A 11 49.57 -4.42 50.98
N ALA A 12 50.58 -5.29 51.11
CA ALA A 12 50.64 -6.65 50.55
C ALA A 12 50.81 -7.68 51.72
N PRO A 13 51.09 -9.00 51.50
CA PRO A 13 51.07 -9.83 50.29
C PRO A 13 50.32 -11.19 50.43
N ALA A 14 50.15 -11.96 49.34
CA ALA A 14 49.95 -13.42 49.40
C ALA A 14 50.31 -14.15 48.09
N ARG A 15 50.96 -15.32 48.23
CA ARG A 15 51.22 -16.39 47.23
C ARG A 15 51.23 -17.72 48.04
N PRO A 16 51.18 -18.91 47.42
CA PRO A 16 50.34 -19.34 46.30
C PRO A 16 49.62 -20.68 46.61
N GLN A 17 48.50 -21.00 45.96
CA GLN A 17 48.07 -22.40 45.84
C GLN A 17 47.50 -22.68 44.44
N ALA A 18 47.87 -23.83 43.89
CA ALA A 18 47.37 -24.33 42.62
C ALA A 18 46.29 -25.39 42.84
N ARG A 19 45.26 -25.39 41.99
CA ARG A 19 44.47 -26.59 41.66
C ARG A 19 44.18 -26.57 40.16
N ALA A 20 44.10 -27.75 39.57
CA ALA A 20 43.71 -27.90 38.18
C ALA A 20 42.22 -27.54 38.02
N GLY A 21 41.90 -26.81 36.96
CA GLY A 21 40.56 -26.64 36.41
C GLY A 21 40.60 -27.11 34.96
N GLU A 22 39.78 -28.11 34.64
CA GLU A 22 39.75 -28.75 33.33
C GLU A 22 38.62 -28.11 32.51
N GLU A 23 38.91 -27.01 31.82
CA GLU A 23 37.92 -26.35 30.94
C GLU A 23 38.00 -26.90 29.51
N ALA A 24 36.86 -27.38 29.03
CA ALA A 24 36.76 -28.12 27.79
C ALA A 24 36.95 -27.24 26.56
N CYS A 25 37.52 -27.81 25.50
CA CYS A 25 37.54 -27.20 24.18
C CYS A 25 36.11 -27.11 23.64
N ALA A 26 35.53 -25.90 23.65
CA ALA A 26 34.21 -25.64 23.10
C ALA A 26 34.26 -25.72 21.57
N ASP A 27 33.87 -26.88 21.05
CA ASP A 27 33.59 -27.13 19.63
C ASP A 27 32.39 -26.27 19.18
N THR A 28 32.67 -25.00 18.87
CA THR A 28 31.69 -24.05 18.31
C THR A 28 31.38 -24.43 16.88
N ARG A 29 30.55 -25.47 16.75
CA ARG A 29 29.88 -25.83 15.50
C ARG A 29 29.09 -24.62 15.04
N GLN A 30 29.52 -24.04 13.93
CA GLN A 30 28.75 -22.99 13.28
C GLN A 30 27.48 -23.64 12.74
N ASP A 31 26.34 -23.37 13.37
CA ASP A 31 25.03 -23.72 12.82
C ASP A 31 24.95 -23.15 11.40
N ALA A 32 24.69 -24.04 10.44
CA ALA A 32 24.48 -23.62 9.06
C ALA A 32 23.25 -22.70 9.00
N PRO A 33 23.24 -21.66 8.15
CA PRO A 33 22.02 -20.88 7.93
C PRO A 33 20.90 -21.82 7.51
N ALA A 34 19.79 -21.83 8.25
CA ALA A 34 18.63 -22.61 7.89
C ALA A 34 18.18 -22.20 6.47
N GLU A 35 18.15 -23.16 5.54
CA GLU A 35 17.69 -22.91 4.18
C GLU A 35 16.24 -22.43 4.25
N ALA A 36 16.01 -21.15 3.97
CA ALA A 36 14.67 -20.60 3.92
C ALA A 36 13.91 -21.29 2.78
N GLU A 37 12.80 -21.97 3.10
CA GLU A 37 12.05 -22.72 2.10
C GLU A 37 11.69 -21.81 0.91
N PRO A 38 11.84 -22.32 -0.33
CA PRO A 38 11.57 -21.53 -1.52
C PRO A 38 10.12 -21.04 -1.51
N PRO A 39 9.87 -19.75 -1.80
CA PRO A 39 8.54 -19.15 -1.64
C PRO A 39 7.48 -19.91 -2.46
N PRO A 40 6.25 -20.06 -1.91
CA PRO A 40 5.25 -20.97 -2.45
C PRO A 40 4.87 -20.59 -3.88
N ARG A 41 5.15 -21.49 -4.82
CA ARG A 41 4.94 -21.26 -6.26
C ARG A 41 3.52 -21.62 -6.68
N ARG A 42 2.90 -20.78 -7.52
CA ARG A 42 1.56 -21.04 -8.05
C ARG A 42 1.58 -22.12 -9.14
N PRO A 43 0.50 -22.92 -9.33
CA PRO A 43 0.40 -23.87 -10.42
C PRO A 43 0.41 -23.19 -11.80
N ALA A 44 0.93 -23.86 -12.83
CA ALA A 44 0.94 -23.34 -14.20
C ALA A 44 -0.45 -22.91 -14.70
N ALA A 45 -1.51 -23.63 -14.31
CA ALA A 45 -2.89 -23.33 -14.66
C ALA A 45 -3.39 -21.96 -14.14
N PHE A 46 -2.85 -21.45 -13.02
CA PHE A 46 -3.15 -20.10 -12.53
C PHE A 46 -2.68 -19.06 -13.54
N TYR A 47 -1.42 -19.14 -13.98
CA TYR A 47 -0.84 -18.18 -14.94
C TYR A 47 -1.61 -18.19 -16.27
N SER A 48 -1.88 -19.37 -16.83
CA SER A 48 -2.67 -19.49 -18.06
C SER A 48 -4.09 -18.91 -17.91
N SER A 49 -4.75 -19.12 -16.77
CA SER A 49 -6.07 -18.55 -16.47
C SER A 49 -6.04 -17.03 -16.34
N VAL A 50 -5.02 -16.47 -15.70
CA VAL A 50 -4.85 -15.02 -15.54
C VAL A 50 -4.52 -14.36 -16.87
N PHE A 51 -3.62 -14.92 -17.69
CA PHE A 51 -3.33 -14.38 -19.03
C PHE A 51 -4.55 -14.41 -19.94
N ALA A 52 -5.35 -15.47 -19.94
CA ALA A 52 -6.62 -15.54 -20.70
C ALA A 52 -7.69 -14.55 -20.19
N GLN A 53 -7.57 -14.06 -18.95
CA GLN A 53 -8.44 -12.99 -18.41
C GLN A 53 -7.93 -11.59 -18.76
N ILE A 54 -6.60 -11.38 -18.75
CA ILE A 54 -5.97 -10.15 -19.23
C ILE A 54 -6.27 -9.95 -20.73
N GLU A 55 -6.23 -11.02 -21.53
CA GLU A 55 -6.58 -10.98 -22.95
C GLU A 55 -8.05 -10.61 -23.18
N GLU A 56 -8.98 -11.11 -22.35
CA GLU A 56 -10.42 -10.78 -22.45
C GLU A 56 -10.76 -9.34 -22.03
N ILE A 57 -9.94 -8.73 -21.16
CA ILE A 57 -9.98 -7.30 -20.85
C ILE A 57 -9.29 -6.50 -21.96
N GLY A 58 -8.29 -7.09 -22.61
CA GLY A 58 -7.48 -6.51 -23.66
C GLY A 58 -6.19 -5.88 -23.12
N TRP A 59 -5.06 -6.40 -23.58
CA TRP A 59 -3.70 -5.99 -23.17
C TRP A 59 -3.42 -4.48 -23.18
N LYS A 60 -4.10 -3.71 -24.04
CA LYS A 60 -3.99 -2.23 -24.08
C LYS A 60 -4.53 -1.51 -22.82
N GLN A 61 -5.26 -2.22 -21.96
CA GLN A 61 -5.73 -1.70 -20.66
C GLN A 61 -4.78 -2.09 -19.51
N LEU A 62 -3.89 -3.06 -19.68
CA LEU A 62 -2.89 -3.41 -18.67
C LEU A 62 -1.76 -2.38 -18.68
N VAL A 63 -1.45 -1.82 -17.52
CA VAL A 63 -0.36 -0.86 -17.30
C VAL A 63 0.88 -1.59 -16.77
N SER A 64 0.69 -2.55 -15.86
CA SER A 64 1.77 -3.36 -15.30
C SER A 64 1.25 -4.70 -14.76
N ALA A 65 2.13 -5.70 -14.73
CA ALA A 65 1.96 -6.95 -14.00
C ALA A 65 3.22 -7.20 -13.15
N THR A 66 3.05 -7.48 -11.87
CA THR A 66 4.13 -7.62 -10.87
C THR A 66 3.79 -8.70 -9.84
N GLY A 67 4.63 -8.84 -8.80
CA GLY A 67 4.55 -9.94 -7.83
C GLY A 67 5.25 -11.20 -8.35
N ASP A 68 4.65 -12.37 -8.11
CA ASP A 68 5.13 -13.69 -8.57
C ASP A 68 4.95 -13.95 -10.08
N GLY A 69 4.84 -12.87 -10.87
CA GLY A 69 4.66 -12.85 -12.32
C GLY A 69 3.40 -12.10 -12.74
N VAL A 70 2.26 -12.40 -12.12
CA VAL A 70 0.94 -11.79 -12.45
C VAL A 70 0.02 -11.62 -11.23
N SER A 71 0.55 -11.68 -10.00
CA SER A 71 -0.27 -11.60 -8.78
C SER A 71 -0.63 -10.19 -8.34
N CYS A 72 0.00 -9.15 -8.89
CA CYS A 72 -0.50 -7.78 -8.83
C CYS A 72 -0.60 -7.21 -10.25
N LEU A 73 -1.78 -6.73 -10.63
CA LEU A 73 -2.13 -6.25 -11.97
C LEU A 73 -2.67 -4.82 -11.87
N THR A 74 -2.08 -3.87 -12.60
CA THR A 74 -2.62 -2.51 -12.68
C THR A 74 -3.28 -2.32 -14.04
N PHE A 75 -4.57 -1.98 -14.05
CA PHE A 75 -5.34 -1.64 -15.24
C PHE A 75 -5.66 -0.15 -15.29
N ARG A 76 -5.58 0.46 -16.47
CA ARG A 76 -6.16 1.79 -16.71
C ARG A 76 -7.65 1.64 -17.00
N VAL A 77 -8.47 2.40 -16.30
CA VAL A 77 -9.93 2.47 -16.50
C VAL A 77 -10.28 3.92 -16.76
N VAL A 78 -11.04 4.19 -17.81
CA VAL A 78 -11.45 5.55 -18.19
C VAL A 78 -12.93 5.73 -17.82
N ASP A 79 -13.27 6.84 -17.16
CA ASP A 79 -14.65 7.19 -16.81
C ASP A 79 -15.36 7.97 -17.94
N GLU A 80 -16.61 8.38 -17.69
CA GLU A 80 -17.49 8.95 -18.71
C GLU A 80 -17.06 10.34 -19.21
N PRO A 81 -16.59 11.27 -18.35
CA PRO A 81 -15.86 12.48 -18.78
C PRO A 81 -14.46 12.25 -19.38
N GLY A 82 -13.92 11.03 -19.34
CA GLY A 82 -12.61 10.70 -19.88
C GLY A 82 -11.44 10.79 -18.88
N ARG A 83 -11.71 10.91 -17.57
CA ARG A 83 -10.66 10.82 -16.53
C ARG A 83 -10.07 9.42 -16.53
N MET A 84 -8.75 9.34 -16.39
CA MET A 84 -8.01 8.08 -16.36
C MET A 84 -7.72 7.68 -14.92
N HIS A 85 -8.37 6.62 -14.48
CA HIS A 85 -8.19 5.98 -13.18
C HIS A 85 -7.24 4.79 -13.32
N LEU A 86 -6.45 4.51 -12.28
CA LEU A 86 -5.67 3.29 -12.15
C LEU A 86 -6.35 2.37 -11.14
N LEU A 87 -6.68 1.16 -11.58
CA LEU A 87 -7.21 0.08 -10.75
C LEU A 87 -6.14 -1.00 -10.59
N GLU A 88 -5.61 -1.11 -9.39
CA GLU A 88 -4.76 -2.21 -8.97
C GLU A 88 -5.62 -3.37 -8.50
N ILE A 89 -5.25 -4.60 -8.88
CA ILE A 89 -5.92 -5.84 -8.50
C ILE A 89 -4.85 -6.82 -8.01
N THR A 90 -4.94 -7.23 -6.74
CA THR A 90 -4.02 -8.20 -6.14
C THR A 90 -4.71 -9.55 -5.97
N LEU A 91 -4.07 -10.62 -6.47
CA LEU A 91 -4.59 -11.98 -6.53
C LEU A 91 -4.01 -12.80 -5.36
N PRO A 92 -4.82 -13.22 -4.36
CA PRO A 92 -4.33 -14.07 -3.28
C PRO A 92 -3.86 -15.43 -3.80
N MET A 93 -3.09 -16.19 -3.00
CA MET A 93 -2.62 -17.53 -3.38
C MET A 93 -3.77 -18.51 -3.67
N GLY A 94 -4.91 -18.36 -2.99
CA GLY A 94 -6.11 -19.15 -3.22
C GLY A 94 -7.08 -18.57 -4.26
N TYR A 95 -6.62 -17.79 -5.24
CA TYR A 95 -7.43 -17.28 -6.34
C TYR A 95 -7.67 -18.39 -7.40
N PRO A 96 -8.90 -18.59 -7.92
CA PRO A 96 -10.09 -17.72 -7.82
C PRO A 96 -11.08 -18.05 -6.68
N GLU A 97 -10.86 -19.11 -5.89
CA GLU A 97 -11.72 -19.47 -4.75
C GLU A 97 -11.82 -18.35 -3.71
N SER A 98 -10.71 -17.63 -3.52
CA SER A 98 -10.59 -16.40 -2.72
C SER A 98 -10.71 -15.17 -3.63
N PRO A 99 -11.44 -14.12 -3.21
CA PRO A 99 -11.60 -12.91 -4.01
C PRO A 99 -10.28 -12.14 -4.15
N PRO A 100 -10.05 -11.45 -5.28
CA PRO A 100 -8.99 -10.47 -5.39
C PRO A 100 -9.28 -9.25 -4.48
N SER A 101 -8.23 -8.62 -3.96
CA SER A 101 -8.33 -7.28 -3.39
C SER A 101 -8.06 -6.22 -4.46
N ILE A 102 -8.53 -4.99 -4.24
CA ILE A 102 -8.33 -3.86 -5.15
C ILE A 102 -7.86 -2.60 -4.43
N SER A 103 -7.12 -1.76 -5.15
CA SER A 103 -6.74 -0.41 -4.75
C SER A 103 -6.87 0.55 -5.94
N ALA A 104 -7.25 1.80 -5.67
CA ALA A 104 -7.38 2.87 -6.65
C ALA A 104 -7.41 4.23 -5.92
N ASP A 105 -7.04 5.30 -6.62
CA ASP A 105 -7.24 6.69 -6.16
C ASP A 105 -8.73 7.06 -6.29
N VAL A 106 -9.54 6.64 -5.32
CA VAL A 106 -10.98 6.93 -5.21
C VAL A 106 -11.34 7.15 -3.73
N PRO A 107 -12.33 7.99 -3.38
CA PRO A 107 -12.59 8.37 -1.98
C PRO A 107 -13.14 7.22 -1.14
N TYR A 108 -13.73 6.21 -1.77
CA TYR A 108 -14.01 4.89 -1.20
C TYR A 108 -14.10 3.86 -2.33
N LEU A 109 -13.71 2.62 -2.05
CA LEU A 109 -13.77 1.50 -3.00
C LEU A 109 -15.17 0.86 -3.07
N PRO A 110 -15.54 0.23 -4.21
CA PRO A 110 -16.74 -0.60 -4.28
C PRO A 110 -16.59 -1.87 -3.45
N LYS A 111 -17.72 -2.38 -2.92
CA LYS A 111 -17.78 -3.76 -2.44
C LYS A 111 -17.84 -4.69 -3.65
N ILE A 112 -16.72 -5.32 -3.99
CA ILE A 112 -16.68 -6.30 -5.07
C ILE A 112 -17.50 -7.54 -4.70
N HIS A 113 -18.51 -7.82 -5.51
CA HIS A 113 -19.21 -9.10 -5.55
C HIS A 113 -18.35 -10.09 -6.33
N TRP A 114 -17.99 -11.19 -5.68
CA TRP A 114 -17.11 -12.23 -6.21
C TRP A 114 -17.69 -13.63 -6.00
N SER A 115 -17.34 -14.54 -6.91
CA SER A 115 -17.58 -15.97 -6.80
C SER A 115 -16.42 -16.72 -7.46
N LYS A 116 -16.26 -18.02 -7.20
CA LYS A 116 -15.26 -18.85 -7.90
C LYS A 116 -15.44 -18.94 -9.43
N ASN A 117 -16.60 -18.49 -9.95
CA ASN A 117 -16.88 -18.43 -11.39
C ASN A 117 -16.61 -17.02 -11.97
N SER A 118 -16.35 -16.03 -11.11
CA SER A 118 -16.07 -14.65 -11.51
C SER A 118 -14.66 -14.50 -12.08
N ARG A 119 -14.46 -13.46 -12.88
CA ARG A 119 -13.22 -13.18 -13.61
C ARG A 119 -12.77 -11.74 -13.38
N LEU A 120 -11.51 -11.42 -13.68
CA LEU A 120 -10.95 -10.06 -13.54
C LEU A 120 -11.83 -8.99 -14.20
N LYS A 121 -12.46 -9.32 -15.34
CA LYS A 121 -13.37 -8.44 -16.08
C LYS A 121 -14.61 -8.03 -15.26
N ASP A 122 -15.12 -8.90 -14.39
CA ASP A 122 -16.23 -8.57 -13.48
C ASP A 122 -15.81 -7.52 -12.46
N VAL A 123 -14.53 -7.49 -12.07
CA VAL A 123 -13.94 -6.46 -11.20
C VAL A 123 -13.83 -5.14 -11.97
N ILE A 124 -13.37 -5.16 -13.23
CA ILE A 124 -13.34 -3.96 -14.09
C ILE A 124 -14.74 -3.37 -14.26
N CYS A 125 -15.75 -4.20 -14.60
CA CYS A 125 -17.13 -3.75 -14.79
C CYS A 125 -17.75 -3.19 -13.51
N GLN A 126 -17.51 -3.81 -12.35
CA GLN A 126 -17.98 -3.28 -11.05
C GLN A 126 -17.29 -1.97 -10.68
N PHE A 127 -15.98 -1.84 -10.95
CA PHE A 127 -15.28 -0.59 -10.74
C PHE A 127 -15.78 0.51 -11.70
N GLN A 128 -16.01 0.21 -12.98
CA GLN A 128 -16.63 1.15 -13.94
C GLN A 128 -18.02 1.62 -13.49
N ALA A 129 -18.86 0.73 -12.94
CA ALA A 129 -20.15 1.11 -12.37
C ALA A 129 -19.99 2.01 -11.12
N HIS A 130 -18.96 1.78 -10.31
CA HIS A 130 -18.63 2.61 -9.15
C HIS A 130 -18.09 4.00 -9.55
N LEU A 131 -17.24 4.08 -10.58
CA LEU A 131 -16.78 5.35 -11.14
C LEU A 131 -17.97 6.24 -11.57
N LYS A 132 -19.08 5.66 -12.03
CA LYS A 132 -20.32 6.40 -12.36
C LYS A 132 -21.02 7.00 -11.14
N ILE A 133 -21.02 6.30 -10.01
CA ILE A 133 -21.57 6.80 -8.74
C ILE A 133 -20.73 7.99 -8.23
N LEU A 134 -19.40 7.90 -8.36
CA LEU A 134 -18.45 8.92 -7.91
C LEU A 134 -18.44 10.21 -8.76
N GLN A 135 -19.12 10.24 -9.92
CA GLN A 135 -19.14 11.43 -10.77
C GLN A 135 -19.74 12.65 -10.07
N GLU A 136 -20.79 12.49 -9.27
CA GLU A 136 -21.39 13.59 -8.52
C GLU A 136 -20.36 14.23 -7.55
N PHE A 137 -19.60 13.40 -6.83
CA PHE A 137 -18.55 13.86 -5.92
C PHE A 137 -17.46 14.61 -6.66
N TRP A 138 -16.89 14.03 -7.73
CA TRP A 138 -15.83 14.72 -8.46
C TRP A 138 -16.31 16.01 -9.10
N ASN A 139 -17.53 16.07 -9.62
CA ASN A 139 -18.08 17.30 -10.18
C ASN A 139 -18.23 18.41 -9.11
N THR A 140 -18.64 18.08 -7.88
CA THR A 140 -18.65 19.03 -6.75
C THR A 140 -17.24 19.48 -6.38
N MET A 141 -16.24 18.58 -6.34
CA MET A 141 -14.85 18.97 -6.08
C MET A 141 -14.25 19.83 -7.20
N ASP A 142 -14.53 19.50 -8.47
CA ASP A 142 -14.09 20.26 -9.64
C ASP A 142 -14.73 21.68 -9.66
N GLU A 143 -15.95 21.84 -9.16
CA GLU A 143 -16.59 23.15 -9.00
C GLU A 143 -15.98 23.96 -7.84
N ILE A 144 -15.74 23.34 -6.69
CA ILE A 144 -15.02 23.93 -5.55
C ILE A 144 -13.64 24.45 -6.00
N ASP A 145 -12.86 23.60 -6.70
CA ASP A 145 -11.50 23.91 -7.15
C ASP A 145 -11.43 24.97 -8.25
N LYS A 146 -12.55 25.19 -8.95
CA LYS A 146 -12.71 26.21 -10.01
C LYS A 146 -13.19 27.55 -9.49
N VAL A 147 -13.97 27.58 -8.40
CA VAL A 147 -14.68 28.78 -7.92
C VAL A 147 -14.03 29.40 -6.68
N LEU A 148 -13.39 28.59 -5.82
CA LEU A 148 -12.84 29.05 -4.55
C LEU A 148 -11.31 29.15 -4.58
N TRP A 149 -10.73 30.01 -3.73
CA TRP A 149 -9.28 30.10 -3.57
C TRP A 149 -8.76 28.92 -2.74
N ILE A 150 -8.45 27.82 -3.42
CA ILE A 150 -7.79 26.66 -2.82
C ILE A 150 -6.32 26.98 -2.51
N VAL A 151 -5.91 26.70 -1.28
CA VAL A 151 -4.55 26.90 -0.76
C VAL A 151 -3.82 25.57 -0.63
N ASP A 152 -4.56 24.51 -0.31
CA ASP A 152 -4.06 23.14 -0.19
C ASP A 152 -5.22 22.16 -0.50
N PRO A 153 -5.02 21.10 -1.29
CA PRO A 153 -3.80 20.71 -2.00
C PRO A 153 -3.49 21.62 -3.20
N THR A 154 -2.21 21.69 -3.59
CA THR A 154 -1.82 22.31 -4.87
C THR A 154 -2.12 21.45 -6.09
N LYS A 155 -2.30 20.14 -5.90
CA LYS A 155 -2.76 19.15 -6.88
C LYS A 155 -3.58 18.08 -6.15
N PRO A 156 -4.93 18.13 -6.19
CA PRO A 156 -5.74 17.10 -5.56
C PRO A 156 -5.61 15.75 -6.26
N SER A 157 -5.75 14.67 -5.48
CA SER A 157 -5.98 13.32 -6.00
C SER A 157 -7.49 13.03 -6.07
N TYR A 158 -7.90 12.05 -6.87
CA TYR A 158 -9.32 11.68 -7.00
C TYR A 158 -9.91 11.10 -5.70
N ALA A 159 -9.10 10.61 -4.76
CA ALA A 159 -9.54 10.22 -3.42
C ALA A 159 -9.73 11.39 -2.43
N MET A 160 -9.19 12.58 -2.71
CA MET A 160 -9.10 13.65 -1.70
C MET A 160 -10.41 14.44 -1.56
N SER A 161 -11.12 14.20 -0.45
CA SER A 161 -12.41 14.82 -0.12
C SER A 161 -12.35 16.15 0.65
N HIS A 162 -11.15 16.66 0.96
CA HIS A 162 -10.97 17.94 1.65
C HIS A 162 -10.31 19.00 0.79
N ARG A 163 -10.55 20.28 1.13
CA ARG A 163 -9.84 21.45 0.59
C ARG A 163 -9.62 22.49 1.68
N ARG A 164 -8.44 23.11 1.73
CA ARG A 164 -8.19 24.32 2.53
C ARG A 164 -8.39 25.55 1.66
N ILE A 165 -9.37 26.38 2.00
CA ILE A 165 -9.81 27.56 1.24
C ILE A 165 -9.38 28.83 1.99
N ALA A 166 -8.87 29.83 1.28
CA ALA A 166 -8.59 31.16 1.83
C ALA A 166 -9.86 32.00 1.94
N LEU A 167 -10.05 32.68 3.07
CA LEU A 167 -11.13 33.65 3.29
C LEU A 167 -10.65 35.11 3.22
N GLY A 168 -9.34 35.35 3.28
CA GLY A 168 -8.71 36.68 3.41
C GLY A 168 -7.99 36.81 4.76
N ASP A 169 -7.10 37.80 4.88
CA ASP A 169 -6.41 38.18 6.14
C ASP A 169 -5.83 37.01 6.97
N ASP A 170 -5.12 36.10 6.30
CA ASP A 170 -4.58 34.82 6.85
C ASP A 170 -5.60 33.92 7.56
N CYS A 171 -6.89 34.12 7.26
CA CYS A 171 -7.98 33.25 7.66
C CYS A 171 -8.24 32.16 6.61
N TYR A 172 -8.38 30.92 7.07
CA TYR A 172 -8.60 29.74 6.23
C TYR A 172 -9.69 28.86 6.82
N ILE A 173 -10.48 28.22 5.96
CA ILE A 173 -11.39 27.13 6.33
C ILE A 173 -10.87 25.82 5.72
N LEU A 174 -10.92 24.74 6.50
CA LEU A 174 -10.82 23.38 5.96
C LEU A 174 -12.25 22.89 5.72
N LEU A 175 -12.52 22.48 4.48
CA LEU A 175 -13.83 22.00 4.04
C LEU A 175 -13.74 20.50 3.75
N GLN A 176 -14.60 19.68 4.35
CA GLN A 176 -14.66 18.23 4.20
C GLN A 176 -15.99 17.79 3.56
N VAL A 177 -15.93 17.26 2.35
CA VAL A 177 -17.11 16.82 1.58
C VAL A 177 -17.38 15.32 1.79
N ASP A 178 -18.61 14.93 2.14
CA ASP A 178 -19.01 13.51 2.14
C ASP A 178 -19.09 13.02 0.68
N ALA A 179 -18.12 12.20 0.26
CA ALA A 179 -18.08 11.63 -1.08
C ALA A 179 -19.28 10.71 -1.44
N ARG A 180 -20.13 10.36 -0.46
CA ARG A 180 -21.40 9.63 -0.68
C ARG A 180 -22.62 10.55 -0.74
N LYS A 181 -22.47 11.82 -0.39
CA LYS A 181 -23.50 12.87 -0.35
C LYS A 181 -22.86 14.24 -0.61
N PRO A 182 -22.23 14.45 -1.78
CA PRO A 182 -21.36 15.62 -1.99
C PRO A 182 -22.11 16.96 -1.92
N ASN A 183 -23.42 16.94 -2.19
CA ASN A 183 -24.32 18.10 -2.10
C ASN A 183 -25.03 18.22 -0.73
N SER A 184 -24.57 17.53 0.31
CA SER A 184 -24.99 17.77 1.70
C SER A 184 -24.12 18.83 2.38
N LEU A 185 -24.51 19.30 3.58
CA LEU A 185 -23.71 20.25 4.33
C LEU A 185 -22.35 19.62 4.69
N PRO A 186 -21.21 20.19 4.24
CA PRO A 186 -19.87 19.69 4.56
C PRO A 186 -19.49 19.98 6.02
N GLU A 187 -18.47 19.27 6.50
CA GLU A 187 -17.81 19.50 7.80
C GLU A 187 -16.64 20.48 7.69
#